data_AF-A0A3B5MQ91-F1
#
_entry.id   AF-A0A3B5MQ91-F1
#
_cell.length_a   1.000
_cell.length_b   1.000
_cell.length_c   1.000
_cell.angle_alpha   90.00
_cell.angle_beta   90.00
_cell.angle_gamma   90.00
#
_symmetry.space_group_name_H-M   'P 1'
#
loop_
_entity.id
_entity.type
_entity.pdbx_description
1 polymer ?
#
loop_
_entity_poly.entity_id
_entity_poly.type
_entity_poly.pdbx_seq_one_letter_code
_entity_poly.pdbx_strand_id
1 'polypeptide(L)'
;HNCKKPDQKITPYLKSNLPKRLHYANSRRIEDVTVLVEPKWQFERYSLITCGNHGYDNDVASMHAMFLSYGPKFQQNTTIEPFANIELYNLMCDVLEISPYDNNGTHGSMNHVLRKTFYNPTHPAEQSEPTQCPFISLTPEDALGCKCPDMHELNSRLNLTLEEKRKHMMFGRPQMLQPDSSYCILHQEGFISGYSHEVLMPLWSSFTIDKPVSVLVSMESVISNCLRADVRLPEHQSPRCDQFETLYPLYLRLFEHVLFFSGIWDYLHNTLLKKYASIYNGINVVTGPVFDYNYDGRYDTTEQIQQFVPGTNISIPTHYFVVLTSCKNAGEPVSACGGELQTVSFLLPHRADNEERCKSTEDESLWVEDHIWFHQSRVRDVEWITGLDFYSASSRPVPELLMMKTHHHYEADPIMG
;
A
#
# COMPACT_ATOMS: atom_id res chain seq x y z
N HIS A 1 -5.10 -4.63 -23.32
CA HIS A 1 -3.67 -4.62 -23.71
C HIS A 1 -3.44 -5.82 -24.63
N ASN A 2 -2.97 -5.67 -25.87
CA ASN A 2 -2.83 -6.85 -26.75
C ASN A 2 -1.40 -7.43 -26.68
N CYS A 3 -1.28 -8.58 -26.04
CA CYS A 3 -0.06 -9.38 -25.93
C CYS A 3 0.30 -10.03 -27.27
N LYS A 4 0.99 -9.28 -28.13
CA LYS A 4 1.25 -9.71 -29.52
C LYS A 4 2.36 -10.74 -29.65
N LYS A 5 3.35 -10.71 -28.76
CA LYS A 5 4.50 -11.63 -28.75
C LYS A 5 4.89 -11.97 -27.31
N PRO A 6 5.28 -13.23 -27.02
CA PRO A 6 5.71 -13.65 -25.68
C PRO A 6 6.85 -12.82 -25.10
N ASP A 7 7.88 -12.51 -25.91
CA ASP A 7 9.08 -11.78 -25.46
C ASP A 7 9.10 -10.31 -25.93
N GLN A 8 7.94 -9.65 -25.96
CA GLN A 8 7.89 -8.25 -26.37
C GLN A 8 8.66 -7.36 -25.38
N LYS A 9 9.50 -6.47 -25.93
CA LYS A 9 10.40 -5.58 -25.18
C LYS A 9 9.81 -4.22 -24.88
N ILE A 10 8.51 -4.11 -25.13
CA ILE A 10 7.72 -2.91 -24.94
C ILE A 10 6.39 -3.31 -24.32
N THR A 11 5.91 -2.48 -23.41
CA THR A 11 4.60 -2.63 -22.81
C THR A 11 3.85 -1.31 -22.95
N PRO A 12 2.77 -1.26 -23.77
CA PRO A 12 1.94 -0.07 -23.86
C PRO A 12 1.09 0.05 -22.59
N TYR A 13 0.86 1.27 -22.13
CA TYR A 13 -0.01 1.62 -21.00
C TYR A 13 -0.89 2.80 -21.38
N LEU A 14 -2.14 2.78 -20.89
CA LEU A 14 -2.81 4.04 -20.64
C LEU A 14 -2.07 4.74 -19.50
N LYS A 15 -1.86 6.05 -19.57
CA LYS A 15 -1.09 6.78 -18.54
C LYS A 15 -1.66 6.59 -17.12
N SER A 16 -2.98 6.42 -16.99
CA SER A 16 -3.67 6.12 -15.73
C SER A 16 -3.29 4.78 -15.10
N ASN A 17 -2.76 3.85 -15.90
CA ASN A 17 -2.43 2.47 -15.51
C ASN A 17 -0.92 2.26 -15.32
N LEU A 18 -0.10 3.30 -15.48
CA LEU A 18 1.31 3.23 -15.14
C LEU A 18 1.49 3.03 -13.63
N PRO A 19 2.59 2.38 -13.18
CA PRO A 19 2.91 2.30 -11.76
C PRO A 19 2.88 3.67 -11.09
N LYS A 20 2.14 3.78 -9.98
CA LYS A 20 1.90 5.07 -9.31
C LYS A 20 3.17 5.75 -8.81
N ARG A 21 4.23 4.99 -8.51
CA ARG A 21 5.56 5.52 -8.15
C ARG A 21 6.16 6.46 -9.21
N LEU A 22 5.75 6.33 -10.47
CA LEU A 22 6.26 7.17 -11.56
C LEU A 22 5.68 8.59 -11.54
N HIS A 23 4.51 8.79 -10.91
CA HIS A 23 3.79 10.07 -10.89
C HIS A 23 3.69 10.73 -12.29
N TYR A 24 3.48 9.91 -13.33
CA TYR A 24 3.58 10.30 -14.75
C TYR A 24 2.24 10.18 -15.49
N ALA A 25 1.19 10.81 -14.95
CA ALA A 25 -0.16 10.74 -15.52
C ALA A 25 -0.91 12.09 -15.52
N ASN A 26 -0.82 12.87 -14.43
CA ASN A 26 -1.60 14.10 -14.24
C ASN A 26 -1.00 15.33 -14.95
N SER A 27 -0.98 15.28 -16.28
CA SER A 27 -0.69 16.44 -17.11
C SER A 27 -1.28 16.25 -18.49
N ARG A 28 -1.91 17.29 -19.03
CA ARG A 28 -2.40 17.30 -20.42
C ARG A 28 -1.28 17.14 -21.47
N ARG A 29 -0.02 17.33 -21.07
CA ARG A 29 1.16 17.18 -21.92
C ARG A 29 1.68 15.74 -21.96
N ILE A 30 1.20 14.88 -21.08
CA ILE A 30 1.49 13.45 -21.11
C ILE A 30 0.38 12.80 -21.93
N GLU A 31 0.77 12.20 -23.06
CA GLU A 31 -0.13 11.51 -23.96
C GLU A 31 -0.86 10.35 -23.26
N ASP A 32 -2.10 10.09 -23.67
CA ASP A 32 -2.94 9.06 -23.05
C ASP A 32 -2.35 7.66 -23.17
N VAL A 33 -1.49 7.43 -24.17
CA VAL A 33 -0.77 6.18 -24.38
C VAL A 33 0.72 6.40 -24.19
N THR A 34 1.29 5.72 -23.20
CA THR A 34 2.74 5.64 -22.96
C THR A 34 3.24 4.24 -23.26
N VAL A 35 4.50 4.10 -23.64
CA VAL A 35 5.13 2.80 -23.89
C VAL A 35 6.35 2.68 -23.00
N LEU A 36 6.32 1.73 -22.06
CA LEU A 36 7.51 1.35 -21.31
C LEU A 36 8.36 0.43 -22.17
N VAL A 37 9.67 0.65 -22.15
CA VAL A 37 10.64 -0.06 -22.99
C VAL A 37 11.67 -0.71 -22.09
N GLU A 38 11.98 -1.99 -22.32
CA GLU A 38 13.04 -2.67 -21.56
C GLU A 38 14.40 -1.98 -21.75
N PRO A 39 15.28 -1.97 -20.73
CA PRO A 39 16.62 -1.41 -20.86
C PRO A 39 17.36 -1.98 -22.07
N LYS A 40 18.11 -1.11 -22.78
CA LYS A 40 18.85 -1.41 -24.01
C LYS A 40 18.00 -1.59 -25.27
N TRP A 41 16.67 -1.47 -25.18
CA TRP A 41 15.77 -1.45 -26.34
C TRP A 41 15.28 -0.02 -26.64
N GLN A 42 14.83 0.24 -27.86
CA GLN A 42 14.23 1.51 -28.26
C GLN A 42 12.93 1.24 -29.01
N PHE A 43 11.95 2.14 -28.88
CA PHE A 43 10.69 2.08 -29.62
C PHE A 43 10.62 3.22 -30.65
N GLU A 44 11.18 2.95 -31.83
CA GLU A 44 11.37 3.91 -32.93
C GLU A 44 10.47 3.55 -34.12
N ARG A 45 9.92 4.56 -34.81
CA ARG A 45 9.10 4.35 -36.02
C ARG A 45 9.93 4.26 -37.31
N TYR A 46 11.11 4.90 -37.35
CA TYR A 46 11.85 5.09 -38.60
C TYR A 46 13.33 4.71 -38.52
N SER A 47 14.12 5.30 -37.61
CA SER A 47 15.58 5.10 -37.58
C SER A 47 16.07 4.70 -36.20
N LEU A 48 16.76 3.56 -36.13
CA LEU A 48 17.43 3.13 -34.90
C LEU A 48 18.70 3.95 -34.69
N ILE A 49 18.82 4.61 -33.52
CA ILE A 49 20.03 5.31 -33.12
C ILE A 49 20.83 4.41 -32.18
N THR A 50 21.99 3.93 -32.64
CA THR A 50 22.87 3.01 -31.89
C THR A 50 23.85 3.76 -30.96
N CYS A 51 23.37 4.79 -30.27
CA CYS A 51 24.16 5.57 -29.31
C CYS A 51 23.72 5.29 -27.87
N GLY A 52 24.53 5.70 -26.88
CA GLY A 52 24.10 5.73 -25.50
C GLY A 52 22.84 6.60 -25.35
N ASN A 53 21.85 6.11 -24.60
CA ASN A 53 20.56 6.77 -24.43
C ASN A 53 20.04 6.58 -23.00
N HIS A 54 19.07 7.39 -22.59
CA HIS A 54 18.45 7.40 -21.27
C HIS A 54 16.94 7.70 -21.38
N GLY A 55 16.22 7.72 -20.25
CA GLY A 55 14.77 7.93 -20.22
C GLY A 55 13.95 6.64 -20.06
N TYR A 56 14.62 5.54 -19.73
CA TYR A 56 13.98 4.32 -19.23
C TYR A 56 13.40 4.54 -17.83
N ASP A 57 12.78 3.49 -17.29
CA ASP A 57 12.34 3.45 -15.90
C ASP A 57 13.45 3.89 -14.93
N ASN A 58 13.10 4.78 -13.99
CA ASN A 58 14.04 5.38 -13.05
C ASN A 58 14.56 4.39 -12.00
N ASP A 59 13.97 3.19 -11.89
CA ASP A 59 14.44 2.11 -11.02
C ASP A 59 15.58 1.30 -11.63
N VAL A 60 15.84 1.47 -12.94
CA VAL A 60 16.92 0.76 -13.64
C VAL A 60 18.25 1.36 -13.20
N ALA A 61 19.16 0.52 -12.70
CA ALA A 61 20.44 0.95 -12.16
C ALA A 61 21.28 1.85 -13.09
N SER A 62 21.17 1.69 -14.42
CA SER A 62 21.86 2.54 -15.39
C SER A 62 21.29 3.96 -15.51
N MET A 63 20.09 4.23 -14.98
CA MET A 63 19.45 5.54 -14.90
C MET A 63 19.72 6.28 -13.58
N HIS A 64 20.35 5.62 -12.61
CA HIS A 64 20.66 6.23 -11.32
C HIS A 64 21.71 7.35 -11.48
N ALA A 65 21.50 8.44 -10.74
CA ALA A 65 22.40 9.59 -10.73
C ALA A 65 23.31 9.57 -9.49
N MET A 66 24.47 10.23 -9.60
CA MET A 66 25.39 10.42 -8.49
C MET A 66 25.00 11.66 -7.66
N PHE A 67 25.10 11.53 -6.34
CA PHE A 67 25.01 12.65 -5.42
C PHE A 67 26.25 12.67 -4.50
N LEU A 68 26.91 13.84 -4.41
CA LEU A 68 28.02 14.09 -3.50
C LEU A 68 27.79 15.46 -2.84
N SER A 69 27.83 15.49 -1.51
CA SER A 69 27.77 16.73 -0.74
C SER A 69 29.09 16.98 -0.03
N TYR A 70 29.54 18.23 -0.05
CA TYR A 70 30.72 18.68 0.69
C TYR A 70 30.52 20.12 1.15
N GLY A 71 30.76 20.37 2.43
CA GLY A 71 30.65 21.70 3.00
C GLY A 71 30.51 21.68 4.52
N PRO A 72 30.55 22.85 5.17
CA PRO A 72 30.53 22.96 6.62
C PRO A 72 29.20 22.49 7.25
N LYS A 73 28.10 22.50 6.48
CA LYS A 73 26.76 22.09 6.95
C LYS A 73 26.48 20.59 6.79
N PHE A 74 27.22 19.90 5.92
CA PHE A 74 27.03 18.48 5.65
C PHE A 74 27.83 17.61 6.61
N GLN A 75 27.33 16.41 6.89
CA GLN A 75 28.08 15.38 7.60
C GLN A 75 29.38 15.06 6.83
N GLN A 76 30.42 14.64 7.55
CA GLN A 76 31.71 14.26 6.97
C GLN A 76 31.88 12.75 7.01
N ASN A 77 32.48 12.18 5.95
CA ASN A 77 32.80 10.75 5.85
C ASN A 77 31.57 9.85 6.08
N THR A 78 30.43 10.25 5.51
CA THR A 78 29.16 9.53 5.66
C THR A 78 28.69 9.06 4.29
N THR A 79 28.43 7.76 4.17
CA THR A 79 27.66 7.18 3.06
C THR A 79 26.20 7.14 3.50
N ILE A 80 25.30 7.55 2.61
CA ILE A 80 23.86 7.55 2.86
C ILE A 80 23.17 6.61 1.88
N GLU A 81 21.99 6.13 2.27
CA GLU A 81 21.14 5.31 1.41
C GLU A 81 20.64 6.11 0.18
N PRO A 82 20.27 5.43 -0.91
CA PRO A 82 19.65 6.08 -2.07
C PRO A 82 18.39 6.87 -1.71
N PHE A 83 18.19 8.00 -2.38
CA PHE A 83 17.03 8.86 -2.19
C PHE A 83 16.61 9.50 -3.52
N ALA A 84 15.36 9.96 -3.60
CA ALA A 84 14.84 10.59 -4.82
C ALA A 84 15.32 12.04 -4.96
N ASN A 85 15.65 12.47 -6.18
CA ASN A 85 16.15 13.83 -6.44
C ASN A 85 15.15 14.96 -6.09
N ILE A 86 13.86 14.64 -5.96
CA ILE A 86 12.82 15.58 -5.50
C ILE A 86 13.07 16.09 -4.07
N GLU A 87 13.84 15.36 -3.26
CA GLU A 87 14.20 15.76 -1.89
C GLU A 87 15.25 16.89 -1.86
N LEU A 88 15.98 17.10 -2.96
CA LEU A 88 17.08 18.06 -3.02
C LEU A 88 16.63 19.51 -2.83
N TYR A 89 15.42 19.87 -3.25
CA TYR A 89 14.92 21.23 -3.11
C TYR A 89 14.79 21.64 -1.63
N ASN A 90 14.19 20.79 -0.80
CA ASN A 90 14.09 21.02 0.64
C ASN A 90 15.48 21.06 1.29
N LEU A 91 16.37 20.13 0.92
CA LEU A 91 17.75 20.11 1.42
C LEU A 91 18.51 21.40 1.09
N MET A 92 18.38 21.91 -0.14
CA MET A 92 19.01 23.19 -0.53
C MET A 92 18.44 24.37 0.27
N CYS A 93 17.12 24.39 0.51
CA CYS A 93 16.49 25.41 1.34
C CYS A 93 17.01 25.36 2.77
N ASP A 94 17.18 24.17 3.35
CA ASP A 94 17.76 23.99 4.69
C ASP A 94 19.23 24.43 4.76
N VAL A 95 20.03 24.15 3.73
CA VAL A 95 21.42 24.63 3.63
C VAL A 95 21.47 26.16 3.52
N LEU A 96 20.49 26.78 2.84
CA LEU A 96 20.37 28.23 2.74
C LEU A 96 19.66 28.88 3.93
N GLU A 97 19.09 28.08 4.85
CA GLU A 97 18.27 28.53 5.98
C GLU A 97 17.07 29.39 5.54
N ILE A 98 16.38 28.96 4.47
CA ILE A 98 15.17 29.58 3.96
C ILE A 98 14.01 28.58 3.95
N SER A 99 12.78 29.10 3.97
CA SER A 99 11.59 28.27 3.86
C SER A 99 11.39 27.81 2.39
N PRO A 100 11.19 26.50 2.14
CA PRO A 100 10.82 26.01 0.81
C PRO A 100 9.39 26.43 0.43
N TYR A 101 9.11 26.54 -0.87
CA TYR A 101 7.74 26.60 -1.39
C TYR A 101 7.15 25.18 -1.54
N ASP A 102 5.84 25.06 -1.79
CA ASP A 102 5.16 23.78 -1.99
C ASP A 102 5.85 22.93 -3.07
N ASN A 103 6.18 21.69 -2.71
CA ASN A 103 6.87 20.73 -3.56
C ASN A 103 6.56 19.28 -3.15
N ASN A 104 7.05 18.31 -3.93
CA ASN A 104 6.82 16.89 -3.69
C ASN A 104 7.84 16.21 -2.74
N GLY A 105 8.90 16.91 -2.35
CA GLY A 105 9.86 16.40 -1.36
C GLY A 105 9.25 16.34 0.04
N THR A 106 9.71 15.40 0.84
CA THR A 106 9.27 15.22 2.23
C THR A 106 10.23 15.97 3.16
N HIS A 107 9.90 17.22 3.51
CA HIS A 107 10.79 18.09 4.29
C HIS A 107 11.20 17.45 5.62
N GLY A 108 12.49 17.26 5.82
CA GLY A 108 13.07 16.56 6.98
C GLY A 108 13.55 15.13 6.71
N SER A 109 13.18 14.50 5.58
CA SER A 109 13.68 13.17 5.18
C SER A 109 15.21 13.13 5.07
N MET A 110 15.80 14.22 4.59
CA MET A 110 17.25 14.39 4.38
C MET A 110 17.98 15.02 5.56
N ASN A 111 17.35 15.14 6.74
CA ASN A 111 17.97 15.76 7.92
C ASN A 111 19.25 15.05 8.36
N HIS A 112 19.33 13.73 8.16
CA HIS A 112 20.49 12.91 8.50
C HIS A 112 21.77 13.29 7.71
N VAL A 113 21.64 13.99 6.59
CA VAL A 113 22.77 14.46 5.77
C VAL A 113 23.41 15.74 6.34
N LEU A 114 22.70 16.45 7.22
CA LEU A 114 23.15 17.72 7.82
C LEU A 114 23.74 17.50 9.23
N ARG A 115 24.73 18.30 9.60
CA ARG A 115 25.29 18.32 10.97
C ARG A 115 24.36 18.95 11.99
N LYS A 116 23.62 19.97 11.54
CA LYS A 116 22.63 20.70 12.31
C LYS A 116 21.43 20.91 11.41
N THR A 117 20.27 20.46 11.87
CA THR A 117 19.01 20.60 11.14
C THR A 117 18.51 22.04 11.23
N PHE A 118 18.00 22.57 10.11
CA PHE A 118 17.29 23.85 10.08
C PHE A 118 15.80 23.65 10.39
N TYR A 119 15.23 22.54 9.93
CA TYR A 119 13.84 22.17 10.09
C TYR A 119 13.70 20.90 10.96
N ASN A 120 12.75 20.94 11.90
CA ASN A 120 12.39 19.80 12.75
C ASN A 120 10.96 19.36 12.42
N PRO A 121 10.78 18.28 11.66
CA PRO A 121 9.46 17.79 11.28
C PRO A 121 8.67 17.28 12.50
N THR A 122 7.35 17.37 12.40
CA THR A 122 6.39 16.81 13.35
C THR A 122 5.38 15.96 12.60
N HIS A 123 4.67 15.07 13.31
CA HIS A 123 3.57 14.33 12.70
C HIS A 123 2.45 15.29 12.27
N PRO A 124 1.81 15.05 11.11
CA PRO A 124 0.61 15.79 10.74
C PRO A 124 -0.49 15.56 11.77
N ALA A 125 -1.30 16.58 12.03
CA ALA A 125 -2.46 16.43 12.90
C ALA A 125 -3.55 15.63 12.18
N GLU A 126 -4.10 14.63 12.88
CA GLU A 126 -5.28 13.90 12.42
C GLU A 126 -6.45 14.87 12.22
N GLN A 127 -7.13 14.75 11.07
CA GLN A 127 -8.24 15.62 10.68
C GLN A 127 -9.60 15.00 11.03
N SER A 128 -9.68 13.66 11.12
CA SER A 128 -10.88 12.94 11.49
C SER A 128 -10.56 11.87 12.55
N GLU A 129 -11.13 12.02 13.74
CA GLU A 129 -11.01 11.03 14.81
C GLU A 129 -12.03 9.90 14.63
N PRO A 130 -11.70 8.65 15.01
CA PRO A 130 -12.61 7.54 14.85
C PRO A 130 -13.84 7.64 15.76
N THR A 131 -15.00 7.32 15.20
CA THR A 131 -16.26 7.15 15.93
C THR A 131 -16.28 5.82 16.68
N GLN A 132 -17.32 5.59 17.48
CA GLN A 132 -17.51 4.35 18.21
C GLN A 132 -18.35 3.35 17.40
N CYS A 133 -17.88 2.12 17.32
CA CYS A 133 -18.64 0.95 16.85
C CYS A 133 -18.84 -0.03 18.02
N PRO A 134 -19.85 0.21 18.89
CA PRO A 134 -20.00 -0.51 20.14
C PRO A 134 -20.45 -1.95 19.92
N PHE A 135 -19.86 -2.86 20.69
CA PHE A 135 -20.32 -4.25 20.77
C PHE A 135 -21.44 -4.37 21.80
N ILE A 136 -22.69 -4.27 21.34
CA ILE A 136 -23.87 -4.22 22.21
C ILE A 136 -24.55 -5.60 22.32
N SER A 137 -24.57 -6.36 21.22
CA SER A 137 -25.32 -7.60 21.09
C SER A 137 -24.50 -8.67 20.35
N LEU A 138 -24.78 -9.94 20.64
CA LEU A 138 -24.25 -11.09 19.89
C LEU A 138 -25.08 -11.41 18.65
N THR A 139 -26.28 -10.88 18.55
CA THR A 139 -27.18 -11.08 17.41
C THR A 139 -27.30 -9.78 16.60
N PRO A 140 -27.09 -9.82 15.28
CA PRO A 140 -27.24 -8.64 14.44
C PRO A 140 -28.73 -8.25 14.32
N GLU A 141 -28.99 -6.97 14.06
CA GLU A 141 -30.35 -6.44 13.86
C GLU A 141 -30.99 -6.99 12.57
N ASP A 142 -30.18 -7.13 11.52
CA ASP A 142 -30.55 -7.71 10.23
C ASP A 142 -29.46 -8.70 9.79
N ALA A 143 -29.85 -9.79 9.12
CA ALA A 143 -28.90 -10.80 8.64
C ALA A 143 -28.14 -10.37 7.37
N LEU A 144 -28.54 -9.25 6.75
CA LEU A 144 -27.99 -8.66 5.54
C LEU A 144 -27.96 -9.61 4.33
N GLY A 145 -28.91 -10.56 4.29
CA GLY A 145 -28.94 -11.61 3.27
C GLY A 145 -27.77 -12.62 3.36
N CYS A 146 -26.94 -12.54 4.40
CA CYS A 146 -25.75 -13.37 4.57
C CYS A 146 -26.07 -14.73 5.21
N LYS A 147 -25.27 -15.74 4.89
CA LYS A 147 -25.45 -17.12 5.35
C LYS A 147 -24.14 -17.62 5.96
N CYS A 148 -24.18 -17.99 7.24
CA CYS A 148 -23.09 -18.71 7.91
C CYS A 148 -23.65 -19.57 9.06
N PRO A 149 -23.25 -20.85 9.20
CA PRO A 149 -23.58 -21.65 10.37
C PRO A 149 -22.88 -21.11 11.64
N ASP A 150 -23.46 -21.37 12.82
CA ASP A 150 -22.86 -21.09 14.14
C ASP A 150 -22.42 -19.64 14.42
N MET A 151 -23.28 -18.71 14.00
CA MET A 151 -23.16 -17.26 14.19
C MET A 151 -22.83 -16.78 15.61
N HIS A 152 -23.46 -17.37 16.63
CA HIS A 152 -23.37 -16.89 18.00
C HIS A 152 -21.99 -17.11 18.61
N GLU A 153 -21.38 -18.27 18.35
CA GLU A 153 -20.02 -18.58 18.82
C GLU A 153 -19.00 -17.66 18.15
N LEU A 154 -19.13 -17.46 16.83
CA LEU A 154 -18.26 -16.56 16.06
C LEU A 154 -18.33 -15.11 16.54
N ASN A 155 -19.52 -14.62 16.89
CA ASN A 155 -19.68 -13.24 17.38
C ASN A 155 -19.15 -13.06 18.80
N SER A 156 -19.12 -14.12 19.62
CA SER A 156 -18.53 -14.04 20.96
C SER A 156 -17.02 -13.77 20.95
N ARG A 157 -16.33 -14.16 19.87
CA ARG A 157 -14.89 -13.89 19.65
C ARG A 157 -14.57 -12.41 19.39
N LEU A 158 -15.56 -11.56 19.15
CA LEU A 158 -15.37 -10.11 19.01
C LEU A 158 -15.17 -9.42 20.37
N ASN A 159 -15.43 -10.12 21.48
CA ASN A 159 -15.20 -9.61 22.84
C ASN A 159 -13.74 -9.80 23.27
N LEU A 160 -12.86 -8.92 22.78
CA LEU A 160 -11.41 -9.00 22.95
C LEU A 160 -10.90 -8.29 24.20
N THR A 161 -9.85 -8.85 24.79
CA THR A 161 -9.04 -8.24 25.86
C THR A 161 -8.21 -7.05 25.34
N LEU A 162 -7.68 -6.23 26.26
CA LEU A 162 -6.85 -5.08 25.89
C LEU A 162 -5.54 -5.48 25.18
N GLU A 163 -4.95 -6.62 25.57
CA GLU A 163 -3.72 -7.13 24.97
C GLU A 163 -3.95 -7.59 23.52
N GLU A 164 -5.03 -8.33 23.27
CA GLU A 164 -5.42 -8.76 21.91
C GLU A 164 -5.64 -7.57 20.99
N LYS A 165 -6.28 -6.50 21.50
CA LYS A 165 -6.48 -5.25 20.75
C LYS A 165 -5.16 -4.58 20.35
N ARG A 166 -4.10 -4.73 21.14
CA ARG A 166 -2.80 -4.06 20.91
C ARG A 166 -1.88 -4.80 19.95
N LYS A 167 -2.03 -6.13 19.80
CA LYS A 167 -1.12 -6.98 19.03
C LYS A 167 -0.84 -6.46 17.62
N HIS A 168 -1.86 -5.94 16.94
CA HIS A 168 -1.80 -5.48 15.55
C HIS A 168 -1.65 -3.95 15.40
N MET A 169 -1.36 -3.24 16.50
CA MET A 169 -1.18 -1.77 16.51
C MET A 169 0.20 -1.34 17.02
N MET A 170 1.24 -2.12 16.74
CA MET A 170 2.58 -1.91 17.32
C MET A 170 3.23 -0.56 16.96
N PHE A 171 2.79 0.08 15.87
CA PHE A 171 3.23 1.40 15.46
C PHE A 171 2.12 2.46 15.52
N GLY A 172 1.02 2.15 16.21
CA GLY A 172 -0.21 2.92 16.17
C GLY A 172 -1.14 2.55 15.02
N ARG A 173 -2.37 3.07 15.08
CA ARG A 173 -3.31 3.01 13.96
C ARG A 173 -2.91 4.05 12.89
N PRO A 174 -3.14 3.78 11.60
CA PRO A 174 -3.13 4.83 10.60
C PRO A 174 -4.05 5.99 11.00
N GLN A 175 -3.57 7.22 10.92
CA GLN A 175 -4.34 8.43 11.21
C GLN A 175 -5.01 8.97 9.95
N MET A 176 -6.22 9.51 10.09
CA MET A 176 -7.00 10.04 8.97
C MET A 176 -6.69 11.51 8.71
N LEU A 177 -6.03 11.81 7.60
CA LEU A 177 -5.73 13.18 7.18
C LEU A 177 -6.84 13.78 6.30
N GLN A 178 -7.81 12.96 5.87
CA GLN A 178 -9.00 13.45 5.19
C GLN A 178 -9.93 14.14 6.22
N PRO A 179 -10.41 15.36 5.94
CA PRO A 179 -11.38 16.03 6.80
C PRO A 179 -12.76 15.35 6.69
N ASP A 180 -13.59 15.52 7.73
CA ASP A 180 -15.00 15.12 7.77
C ASP A 180 -15.27 13.62 7.46
N SER A 181 -14.27 12.75 7.62
CA SER A 181 -14.38 11.33 7.31
C SER A 181 -15.02 10.54 8.46
N SER A 182 -16.14 9.88 8.19
CA SER A 182 -16.80 9.02 9.18
C SER A 182 -16.29 7.58 9.14
N TYR A 183 -15.48 7.20 10.13
CA TYR A 183 -14.99 5.84 10.28
C TYR A 183 -14.86 5.41 11.75
N CYS A 184 -14.84 4.10 12.01
CA CYS A 184 -14.64 3.54 13.34
C CYS A 184 -13.58 2.44 13.34
N ILE A 185 -13.09 2.09 14.53
CA ILE A 185 -12.10 1.01 14.70
C ILE A 185 -12.79 -0.30 15.05
N LEU A 186 -12.58 -1.31 14.23
CA LEU A 186 -13.02 -2.67 14.46
C LEU A 186 -11.82 -3.53 14.85
N HIS A 187 -11.86 -4.12 16.04
CA HIS A 187 -10.85 -5.05 16.52
C HIS A 187 -11.28 -6.50 16.29
N GLN A 188 -10.35 -7.33 15.85
CA GLN A 188 -10.51 -8.77 15.69
C GLN A 188 -9.29 -9.46 16.33
N GLU A 189 -9.39 -10.76 16.60
CA GLU A 189 -8.28 -11.55 17.16
C GLU A 189 -7.07 -11.55 16.20
N GLY A 190 -7.34 -11.69 14.90
CA GLY A 190 -6.31 -11.79 13.86
C GLY A 190 -5.89 -10.46 13.22
N PHE A 191 -6.67 -9.40 13.37
CA PHE A 191 -6.42 -8.11 12.70
C PHE A 191 -7.17 -6.95 13.37
N ILE A 192 -6.90 -5.73 12.92
CA ILE A 192 -7.64 -4.51 13.28
C ILE A 192 -7.92 -3.73 12.00
N SER A 193 -9.07 -3.08 11.90
CA SER A 193 -9.44 -2.30 10.71
C SER A 193 -10.09 -0.96 11.06
N GLY A 194 -9.88 0.02 10.19
CA GLY A 194 -10.62 1.28 10.17
C GLY A 194 -11.76 1.19 9.16
N TYR A 195 -13.00 1.03 9.62
CA TYR A 195 -14.17 0.84 8.76
C TYR A 195 -14.87 2.16 8.48
N SER A 196 -15.07 2.50 7.21
CA SER A 196 -15.81 3.72 6.83
C SER A 196 -17.30 3.43 6.66
N HIS A 197 -18.11 4.29 7.28
CA HIS A 197 -19.56 4.24 7.18
C HIS A 197 -20.09 4.79 5.85
N GLU A 198 -19.24 5.48 5.08
CA GLU A 198 -19.62 6.13 3.82
C GLU A 198 -19.35 5.23 2.63
N VAL A 199 -18.15 4.63 2.55
CA VAL A 199 -17.79 3.70 1.46
C VAL A 199 -18.19 2.25 1.76
N LEU A 200 -18.70 1.98 2.97
CA LEU A 200 -19.17 0.67 3.43
C LEU A 200 -18.09 -0.44 3.38
N MET A 201 -16.83 -0.06 3.58
CA MET A 201 -15.69 -0.98 3.59
C MET A 201 -14.55 -0.49 4.52
N PRO A 202 -13.62 -1.37 4.91
CA PRO A 202 -12.38 -0.96 5.57
C PRO A 202 -11.54 -0.03 4.68
N LEU A 203 -11.15 1.14 5.21
CA LEU A 203 -10.14 2.02 4.61
C LEU A 203 -8.73 1.46 4.80
N TRP A 204 -8.53 0.69 5.86
CA TRP A 204 -7.31 -0.05 6.11
C TRP A 204 -7.60 -1.24 7.04
N SER A 205 -6.79 -2.29 6.92
CA SER A 205 -6.71 -3.44 7.81
C SER A 205 -5.26 -3.70 8.14
N SER A 206 -4.94 -3.88 9.42
CA SER A 206 -3.60 -4.21 9.90
C SER A 206 -3.57 -5.53 10.65
N PHE A 207 -2.56 -6.33 10.37
CA PHE A 207 -2.31 -7.60 11.03
C PHE A 207 -0.81 -7.90 11.04
N THR A 208 -0.39 -8.71 12.01
CA THR A 208 0.99 -9.13 12.17
C THR A 208 1.11 -10.63 11.93
N ILE A 209 2.00 -11.02 11.02
CA ILE A 209 2.36 -12.42 10.75
C ILE A 209 3.70 -12.70 11.42
N ASP A 210 3.70 -13.57 12.43
CA ASP A 210 4.91 -14.04 13.08
C ASP A 210 5.70 -15.01 12.18
N LYS A 211 6.99 -15.19 12.45
CA LYS A 211 7.81 -16.17 11.70
C LYS A 211 7.20 -17.57 11.86
N PRO A 212 6.90 -18.29 10.77
CA PRO A 212 6.32 -19.62 10.86
C PRO A 212 7.30 -20.61 11.52
N VAL A 213 6.88 -21.24 12.62
CA VAL A 213 7.69 -22.22 13.38
C VAL A 213 7.82 -23.56 12.62
N SER A 214 6.90 -23.84 11.68
CA SER A 214 7.05 -24.92 10.69
C SER A 214 6.36 -24.55 9.37
N VAL A 215 6.92 -25.01 8.25
CA VAL A 215 6.41 -24.80 6.87
C VAL A 215 5.01 -25.42 6.66
N LEU A 216 4.55 -26.26 7.59
CA LEU A 216 3.32 -27.05 7.48
C LEU A 216 2.09 -26.41 8.15
N VAL A 217 2.23 -25.24 8.79
CA VAL A 217 1.05 -24.52 9.31
C VAL A 217 0.33 -23.87 8.14
N SER A 218 -0.53 -24.66 7.50
CA SER A 218 -1.66 -24.16 6.71
C SER A 218 -2.37 -23.13 7.57
N MET A 219 -2.49 -21.90 7.07
CA MET A 219 -3.50 -20.98 7.58
C MET A 219 -4.83 -21.73 7.54
N GLU A 220 -5.62 -21.67 8.61
CA GLU A 220 -6.94 -22.30 8.62
C GLU A 220 -7.67 -21.85 7.34
N SER A 221 -8.14 -22.82 6.55
CA SER A 221 -8.80 -22.50 5.29
C SER A 221 -9.99 -21.61 5.60
N VAL A 222 -10.10 -20.45 4.93
CA VAL A 222 -11.30 -19.60 5.00
C VAL A 222 -12.51 -20.51 4.85
N ILE A 223 -13.43 -20.47 5.82
CA ILE A 223 -14.65 -21.27 5.77
C ILE A 223 -15.43 -20.80 4.54
N SER A 224 -15.33 -21.57 3.45
CA SER A 224 -15.93 -21.22 2.18
C SER A 224 -17.44 -21.09 2.34
N ASN A 225 -18.01 -20.00 1.80
CA ASN A 225 -19.44 -19.67 1.86
C ASN A 225 -20.02 -19.41 3.27
N CYS A 226 -19.20 -18.95 4.21
CA CYS A 226 -19.69 -18.36 5.47
C CYS A 226 -19.47 -16.84 5.43
N LEU A 227 -20.55 -16.08 5.23
CA LEU A 227 -20.56 -14.63 5.44
C LEU A 227 -21.60 -14.27 6.47
N ARG A 228 -21.35 -13.18 7.21
CA ARG A 228 -22.23 -12.73 8.27
C ARG A 228 -22.18 -11.22 8.49
N ALA A 229 -23.29 -10.67 8.98
CA ALA A 229 -23.35 -9.29 9.44
C ALA A 229 -22.45 -9.08 10.67
N ASP A 230 -21.74 -7.95 10.71
CA ASP A 230 -20.97 -7.53 11.89
C ASP A 230 -21.93 -6.87 12.90
N VAL A 231 -22.02 -7.43 14.10
CA VAL A 231 -22.95 -6.97 15.14
C VAL A 231 -22.62 -5.59 15.71
N ARG A 232 -21.46 -5.02 15.37
CA ARG A 232 -21.04 -3.67 15.77
C ARG A 232 -21.48 -2.60 14.79
N LEU A 233 -21.93 -3.00 13.60
CA LEU A 233 -22.33 -2.11 12.51
C LEU A 233 -23.86 -2.19 12.32
N PRO A 234 -24.55 -1.06 12.18
CA PRO A 234 -25.98 -1.06 11.87
C PRO A 234 -26.23 -1.46 10.40
N GLU A 235 -27.46 -1.89 10.11
CA GLU A 235 -27.86 -2.35 8.77
C GLU A 235 -27.56 -1.33 7.66
N HIS A 236 -27.93 -0.07 7.89
CA HIS A 236 -27.78 1.01 6.92
C HIS A 236 -26.32 1.44 6.67
N GLN A 237 -25.37 0.96 7.48
CA GLN A 237 -23.92 1.20 7.33
C GLN A 237 -23.17 -0.10 7.05
N SER A 238 -23.86 -1.13 6.57
CA SER A 238 -23.27 -2.42 6.26
C SER A 238 -23.63 -2.85 4.83
N PRO A 239 -22.70 -3.45 4.08
CA PRO A 239 -23.02 -3.99 2.76
C PRO A 239 -23.81 -5.31 2.91
N ARG A 240 -24.70 -5.60 1.97
CA ARG A 240 -25.55 -6.80 2.02
C ARG A 240 -25.02 -7.90 1.11
N CYS A 241 -25.09 -9.15 1.54
CA CYS A 241 -24.60 -10.30 0.76
C CYS A 241 -25.43 -10.56 -0.50
N ASP A 242 -26.73 -10.28 -0.48
CA ASP A 242 -27.64 -10.41 -1.62
C ASP A 242 -27.27 -9.49 -2.79
N GLN A 243 -26.68 -8.31 -2.51
CA GLN A 243 -26.14 -7.38 -3.52
C GLN A 243 -24.98 -7.98 -4.31
N PHE A 244 -24.30 -8.99 -3.76
CA PHE A 244 -23.18 -9.68 -4.42
C PHE A 244 -23.56 -11.07 -4.94
N GLU A 245 -24.79 -11.57 -4.67
CA GLU A 245 -25.24 -12.91 -5.11
C GLU A 245 -25.34 -13.03 -6.65
N THR A 246 -25.64 -11.95 -7.38
CA THR A 246 -25.63 -11.95 -8.86
C THR A 246 -24.23 -11.85 -9.48
N LEU A 247 -23.19 -11.67 -8.68
CA LEU A 247 -21.80 -11.48 -9.12
C LEU A 247 -20.86 -12.62 -8.67
N TYR A 248 -21.39 -13.80 -8.34
CA TYR A 248 -20.58 -14.99 -8.01
C TYR A 248 -19.73 -15.42 -9.23
N PRO A 249 -18.38 -15.53 -9.14
CA PRO A 249 -17.53 -15.65 -7.95
C PRO A 249 -16.50 -14.50 -7.77
N LEU A 250 -16.84 -13.25 -8.14
CA LEU A 250 -15.93 -12.10 -8.09
C LEU A 250 -15.80 -11.41 -6.71
N TYR A 251 -16.87 -11.38 -5.91
CA TYR A 251 -17.02 -10.34 -4.86
C TYR A 251 -17.02 -10.82 -3.40
N LEU A 252 -17.05 -12.14 -3.11
CA LEU A 252 -17.39 -12.62 -1.75
C LEU A 252 -16.28 -12.62 -0.69
N ARG A 253 -15.09 -12.12 -0.97
CA ARG A 253 -14.04 -12.01 0.08
C ARG A 253 -14.12 -10.73 0.91
N LEU A 254 -15.19 -9.95 0.71
CA LEU A 254 -15.49 -8.63 1.26
C LEU A 254 -15.27 -8.38 2.76
N PHE A 255 -15.23 -9.40 3.62
CA PHE A 255 -15.25 -9.16 5.08
C PHE A 255 -13.96 -9.51 5.83
N GLU A 256 -12.98 -10.12 5.17
CA GLU A 256 -11.62 -10.28 5.73
C GLU A 256 -10.52 -9.93 4.72
N HIS A 257 -10.81 -9.96 3.41
CA HIS A 257 -9.86 -9.65 2.36
C HIS A 257 -10.60 -9.04 1.15
N VAL A 258 -10.66 -7.70 1.10
CA VAL A 258 -10.55 -6.86 -0.11
C VAL A 258 -11.10 -7.46 -1.42
N LEU A 259 -12.11 -6.79 -1.99
CA LEU A 259 -12.66 -7.02 -3.33
C LEU A 259 -11.56 -6.99 -4.40
N PHE A 260 -10.93 -8.12 -4.64
CA PHE A 260 -9.93 -8.25 -5.68
C PHE A 260 -10.21 -9.47 -6.52
N PHE A 261 -10.46 -9.19 -7.80
CA PHE A 261 -10.54 -10.22 -8.80
C PHE A 261 -9.18 -10.46 -9.42
N SER A 262 -8.29 -11.15 -8.70
CA SER A 262 -7.19 -11.82 -9.39
C SER A 262 -6.47 -12.79 -8.45
N GLY A 263 -5.93 -13.84 -9.07
CA GLY A 263 -4.90 -14.70 -8.50
C GLY A 263 -3.73 -13.96 -7.83
N ILE A 264 -3.47 -12.69 -8.20
CA ILE A 264 -2.43 -11.86 -7.57
C ILE A 264 -2.67 -11.73 -6.07
N TRP A 265 -3.90 -11.40 -5.65
CA TRP A 265 -4.21 -11.18 -4.23
C TRP A 265 -4.14 -12.47 -3.42
N ASP A 266 -4.66 -13.55 -4.00
CA ASP A 266 -4.64 -14.88 -3.41
C ASP A 266 -3.21 -15.37 -3.24
N TYR A 267 -2.39 -15.26 -4.28
CA TYR A 267 -0.99 -15.65 -4.24
C TYR A 267 -0.19 -14.77 -3.27
N LEU A 268 -0.45 -13.46 -3.23
CA LEU A 268 0.15 -12.56 -2.26
C LEU A 268 -0.12 -13.04 -0.83
N HIS A 269 -1.38 -13.22 -0.46
CA HIS A 269 -1.76 -13.57 0.92
C HIS A 269 -1.40 -15.00 1.30
N ASN A 270 -1.63 -15.96 0.40
CA ASN A 270 -1.45 -17.37 0.70
C ASN A 270 0.00 -17.85 0.57
N THR A 271 0.82 -17.15 -0.22
CA THR A 271 2.20 -17.55 -0.55
C THR A 271 3.22 -16.48 -0.15
N LEU A 272 3.16 -15.27 -0.73
CA LEU A 272 4.23 -14.27 -0.58
C LEU A 272 4.33 -13.70 0.83
N LEU A 273 3.21 -13.38 1.49
CA LEU A 273 3.25 -12.87 2.87
C LEU A 273 3.90 -13.88 3.84
N LYS A 274 3.68 -15.19 3.63
CA LYS A 274 4.35 -16.24 4.43
C LYS A 274 5.85 -16.32 4.12
N LYS A 275 6.23 -16.22 2.84
CA LYS A 275 7.63 -16.12 2.39
C LYS A 275 8.32 -14.94 3.09
N TYR A 276 7.73 -13.75 3.04
CA TYR A 276 8.28 -12.54 3.65
C TYR A 276 8.33 -12.63 5.19
N ALA A 277 7.29 -13.14 5.86
CA ALA A 277 7.31 -13.36 7.30
C ALA A 277 8.45 -14.32 7.72
N SER A 278 8.74 -15.34 6.90
CA SER A 278 9.85 -16.27 7.15
C SER A 278 11.22 -15.59 7.01
N ILE A 279 11.41 -14.80 5.96
CA ILE A 279 12.67 -14.09 5.65
C ILE A 279 12.96 -13.00 6.69
N TYR A 280 11.96 -12.22 7.07
CA TYR A 280 12.12 -11.04 7.94
C TYR A 280 11.87 -11.28 9.42
N ASN A 281 11.73 -12.53 9.84
CA ASN A 281 11.44 -12.89 11.23
C ASN A 281 10.12 -12.27 11.75
N GLY A 282 9.10 -12.27 10.90
CA GLY A 282 7.80 -11.69 11.16
C GLY A 282 7.65 -10.29 10.55
N ILE A 283 6.44 -10.01 10.09
CA ILE A 283 6.08 -8.77 9.40
C ILE A 283 4.76 -8.22 9.93
N ASN A 284 4.65 -6.90 10.03
CA ASN A 284 3.37 -6.23 10.12
C ASN A 284 2.91 -5.83 8.72
N VAL A 285 1.63 -6.01 8.45
CA VAL A 285 1.00 -5.73 7.16
C VAL A 285 -0.11 -4.72 7.42
N VAL A 286 -0.17 -3.68 6.59
CA VAL A 286 -1.34 -2.79 6.48
C VAL A 286 -1.81 -2.77 5.04
N THR A 287 -3.10 -2.98 4.81
CA THR A 287 -3.68 -3.09 3.47
C THR A 287 -5.00 -2.36 3.40
N GLY A 288 -5.37 -1.83 2.24
CA GLY A 288 -6.64 -1.13 2.06
C GLY A 288 -6.90 -0.64 0.64
N PRO A 289 -8.13 -0.19 0.36
CA PRO A 289 -8.53 0.33 -0.95
C PRO A 289 -7.92 1.70 -1.22
N VAL A 290 -7.83 2.03 -2.51
CA VAL A 290 -7.39 3.32 -3.02
C VAL A 290 -8.33 3.80 -4.12
N PHE A 291 -8.75 5.06 -4.04
CA PHE A 291 -9.59 5.72 -5.02
C PHE A 291 -8.82 6.90 -5.65
N ASP A 292 -8.41 6.73 -6.91
CA ASP A 292 -7.65 7.70 -7.70
C ASP A 292 -8.07 7.59 -9.18
N TYR A 293 -9.33 7.91 -9.46
CA TYR A 293 -9.95 7.94 -10.78
C TYR A 293 -9.43 9.08 -11.65
N ASN A 294 -9.01 10.16 -11.02
CA ASN A 294 -8.46 11.33 -11.70
C ASN A 294 -6.94 11.19 -12.01
N TYR A 295 -6.31 10.11 -11.52
CA TYR A 295 -4.91 9.72 -11.73
C TYR A 295 -3.89 10.80 -11.32
N ASP A 296 -4.20 11.58 -10.28
CA ASP A 296 -3.33 12.62 -9.70
C ASP A 296 -2.44 12.15 -8.55
N GLY A 297 -2.61 10.89 -8.12
CA GLY A 297 -1.83 10.31 -7.03
C GLY A 297 -2.26 10.79 -5.65
N ARG A 298 -3.47 11.36 -5.52
CA ARG A 298 -4.11 11.74 -4.27
C ARG A 298 -5.42 10.98 -4.09
N TYR A 299 -5.91 10.96 -2.86
CA TYR A 299 -7.23 10.39 -2.58
C TYR A 299 -8.32 11.24 -3.27
N ASP A 300 -9.31 10.56 -3.83
CA ASP A 300 -10.50 11.19 -4.42
C ASP A 300 -11.55 11.57 -3.38
N THR A 301 -12.24 12.67 -3.63
CA THR A 301 -13.52 13.03 -3.00
C THR A 301 -14.67 12.17 -3.54
N THR A 302 -15.81 12.15 -2.84
CA THR A 302 -17.00 11.40 -3.26
C THR A 302 -17.47 11.80 -4.66
N GLU A 303 -17.32 13.06 -5.06
CA GLU A 303 -17.69 13.56 -6.39
C GLU A 303 -16.73 13.11 -7.50
N GLN A 304 -15.49 12.79 -7.15
CA GLN A 304 -14.48 12.32 -8.10
C GLN A 304 -14.57 10.82 -8.37
N ILE A 305 -15.15 10.04 -7.44
CA ILE A 305 -15.33 8.60 -7.59
C ILE A 305 -16.35 8.28 -8.69
N GLN A 306 -15.94 7.47 -9.67
CA GLN A 306 -16.73 7.28 -10.90
C GLN A 306 -17.41 5.91 -11.01
N GLN A 307 -16.92 4.88 -10.33
CA GLN A 307 -17.46 3.52 -10.47
C GLN A 307 -17.94 2.97 -9.13
N PHE A 308 -19.08 2.29 -9.20
CA PHE A 308 -19.77 1.70 -8.06
C PHE A 308 -20.24 0.30 -8.41
N VAL A 309 -20.36 -0.56 -7.41
CA VAL A 309 -20.94 -1.89 -7.58
C VAL A 309 -22.38 -1.73 -8.07
N PRO A 310 -22.77 -2.38 -9.20
CA PRO A 310 -24.08 -2.18 -9.81
C PRO A 310 -25.24 -2.37 -8.82
N GLY A 311 -26.15 -1.40 -8.78
CA GLY A 311 -27.31 -1.44 -7.88
C GLY A 311 -27.01 -1.06 -6.42
N THR A 312 -25.81 -0.54 -6.13
CA THR A 312 -25.40 -0.11 -4.80
C THR A 312 -24.65 1.23 -4.85
N ASN A 313 -24.34 1.81 -3.69
CA ASN A 313 -23.47 2.99 -3.56
C ASN A 313 -22.04 2.61 -3.14
N ILE A 314 -21.64 1.35 -3.29
CA ILE A 314 -20.33 0.86 -2.87
C ILE A 314 -19.31 1.18 -3.96
N SER A 315 -18.37 2.07 -3.67
CA SER A 315 -17.33 2.50 -4.60
C SER A 315 -16.39 1.34 -4.97
N ILE A 316 -15.91 1.30 -6.21
CA ILE A 316 -14.94 0.30 -6.67
C ILE A 316 -13.52 0.87 -6.54
N PRO A 317 -12.61 0.28 -5.76
CA PRO A 317 -11.25 0.80 -5.65
C PRO A 317 -10.52 0.76 -7.00
N THR A 318 -9.72 1.78 -7.27
CA THR A 318 -8.84 1.81 -8.47
C THR A 318 -7.56 1.02 -8.24
N HIS A 319 -7.09 0.98 -6.99
CA HIS A 319 -5.90 0.23 -6.57
C HIS A 319 -6.15 -0.32 -5.16
N TYR A 320 -5.27 -1.21 -4.73
CA TYR A 320 -5.11 -1.56 -3.32
C TYR A 320 -3.68 -1.34 -2.90
N PHE A 321 -3.51 -0.79 -1.69
CA PHE A 321 -2.19 -0.64 -1.12
C PHE A 321 -1.87 -1.82 -0.21
N VAL A 322 -0.58 -2.15 -0.12
CA VAL A 322 -0.04 -3.06 0.88
C VAL A 322 1.25 -2.44 1.42
N VAL A 323 1.34 -2.24 2.73
CA VAL A 323 2.53 -1.76 3.43
C VAL A 323 3.03 -2.86 4.35
N LEU A 324 4.20 -3.40 4.05
CA LEU A 324 4.91 -4.37 4.86
C LEU A 324 5.94 -3.65 5.71
N THR A 325 5.97 -3.93 7.01
CA THR A 325 6.95 -3.39 7.95
C THR A 325 7.64 -4.53 8.69
N SER A 326 8.96 -4.50 8.77
CA SER A 326 9.76 -5.45 9.53
C SER A 326 10.95 -4.77 10.21
N CYS A 327 11.68 -5.51 11.04
CA CYS A 327 12.94 -5.02 11.58
C CYS A 327 14.03 -5.09 10.52
N LYS A 328 14.87 -4.06 10.40
CA LYS A 328 16.03 -4.08 9.49
C LYS A 328 17.02 -5.18 9.89
N ASN A 329 17.17 -5.43 11.19
CA ASN A 329 17.88 -6.59 11.70
C ASN A 329 17.00 -7.84 11.65
N ALA A 330 17.23 -8.73 10.69
CA ALA A 330 16.48 -9.99 10.54
C ALA A 330 16.62 -10.95 11.74
N GLY A 331 17.56 -10.70 12.66
CA GLY A 331 17.68 -11.44 13.93
C GLY A 331 16.58 -11.09 14.94
N GLU A 332 15.88 -9.97 14.78
CA GLU A 332 14.83 -9.49 15.68
C GLU A 332 13.46 -9.55 15.01
N PRO A 333 12.41 -10.01 15.72
CA PRO A 333 11.07 -9.96 15.18
C PRO A 333 10.53 -8.53 15.19
N VAL A 334 9.62 -8.23 14.26
CA VAL A 334 8.98 -6.91 14.17
C VAL A 334 8.33 -6.47 15.49
N SER A 335 7.83 -7.41 16.30
CA SER A 335 7.24 -7.18 17.62
C SER A 335 8.20 -6.74 18.71
N ALA A 336 9.50 -6.99 18.54
CA ALA A 336 10.54 -6.62 19.51
C ALA A 336 11.63 -5.73 18.89
N CYS A 337 11.38 -5.16 17.72
CA CYS A 337 12.39 -4.39 17.00
C CYS A 337 12.75 -3.09 17.74
N GLY A 338 13.93 -3.09 18.37
CA GLY A 338 14.49 -1.91 19.04
C GLY A 338 15.30 -1.01 18.11
N GLY A 339 15.75 -1.54 16.97
CA GLY A 339 16.56 -0.83 15.98
C GLY A 339 15.75 -0.16 14.87
N GLU A 340 16.42 0.07 13.73
CA GLU A 340 15.79 0.61 12.52
C GLU A 340 14.73 -0.32 11.96
N LEU A 341 13.63 0.26 11.50
CA LEU A 341 12.61 -0.45 10.73
C LEU A 341 12.97 -0.43 9.24
N GLN A 342 12.43 -1.40 8.51
CA GLN A 342 12.43 -1.39 7.05
C GLN A 342 11.00 -1.62 6.55
N THR A 343 10.68 -1.01 5.42
CA THR A 343 9.34 -1.07 4.84
C THR A 343 9.40 -1.39 3.36
N VAL A 344 8.45 -2.18 2.88
CA VAL A 344 8.17 -2.36 1.45
C VAL A 344 6.70 -2.04 1.25
N SER A 345 6.34 -1.25 0.25
CA SER A 345 4.95 -0.97 -0.05
C SER A 345 4.63 -1.12 -1.53
N PHE A 346 3.37 -1.41 -1.81
CA PHE A 346 2.85 -1.66 -3.16
C PHE A 346 1.55 -0.89 -3.36
N LEU A 347 1.34 -0.38 -4.58
CA LEU A 347 0.08 0.18 -5.05
C LEU A 347 -0.40 -0.65 -6.25
N LEU A 348 -1.14 -1.71 -5.97
CA LEU A 348 -1.54 -2.71 -6.95
C LEU A 348 -2.79 -2.25 -7.72
N PRO A 349 -2.75 -2.16 -9.06
CA PRO A 349 -3.89 -1.71 -9.84
C PRO A 349 -5.04 -2.72 -9.80
N HIS A 350 -6.24 -2.24 -9.48
CA HIS A 350 -7.45 -3.06 -9.50
C HIS A 350 -8.05 -3.08 -10.90
N ARG A 351 -7.78 -4.15 -11.64
CA ARG A 351 -8.18 -4.32 -13.03
C ARG A 351 -9.02 -5.58 -13.22
N ALA A 352 -9.89 -5.56 -14.21
CA ALA A 352 -10.71 -6.71 -14.59
C ALA A 352 -9.91 -7.84 -15.26
N ASP A 353 -8.70 -7.55 -15.72
CA ASP A 353 -7.82 -8.48 -16.42
C ASP A 353 -6.36 -8.38 -15.93
N ASN A 354 -5.59 -9.44 -16.18
CA ASN A 354 -4.15 -9.53 -15.89
C ASN A 354 -3.31 -9.35 -17.17
N GLU A 355 -3.83 -8.62 -18.17
CA GLU A 355 -3.16 -8.50 -19.49
C GLU A 355 -1.89 -7.66 -19.46
N GLU A 356 -1.60 -6.96 -18.35
CA GLU A 356 -0.43 -6.11 -18.20
C GLU A 356 0.89 -6.86 -18.48
N ARG A 357 1.02 -8.08 -17.95
CA ARG A 357 2.25 -8.88 -18.05
C ARG A 357 2.23 -9.92 -19.15
N CYS A 358 1.11 -10.09 -19.86
CA CYS A 358 1.00 -11.08 -20.94
C CYS A 358 1.30 -12.53 -20.53
N LYS A 359 1.23 -12.83 -19.23
CA LYS A 359 1.49 -14.14 -18.61
C LYS A 359 0.27 -14.69 -17.87
N SER A 360 -0.92 -14.14 -18.14
CA SER A 360 -2.15 -14.50 -17.41
C SER A 360 -2.59 -15.95 -17.58
N THR A 361 -2.01 -16.69 -18.53
CA THR A 361 -2.24 -18.14 -18.73
C THR A 361 -1.19 -19.02 -18.07
N GLU A 362 -0.12 -18.44 -17.52
CA GLU A 362 0.94 -19.15 -16.80
C GLU A 362 0.57 -19.30 -15.32
N ASP A 363 1.28 -20.19 -14.63
CA ASP A 363 1.13 -20.36 -13.18
C ASP A 363 1.48 -19.05 -12.44
N GLU A 364 0.67 -18.68 -11.44
CA GLU A 364 0.82 -17.45 -10.66
C GLU A 364 2.23 -17.32 -10.04
N SER A 365 2.86 -18.43 -9.69
CA SER A 365 4.21 -18.44 -9.13
C SER A 365 5.30 -17.93 -10.07
N LEU A 366 5.03 -17.85 -11.37
CA LEU A 366 6.01 -17.45 -12.38
C LEU A 366 6.01 -15.95 -12.68
N TRP A 367 5.01 -15.19 -12.21
CA TRP A 367 4.87 -13.80 -12.62
C TRP A 367 4.26 -12.86 -11.58
N VAL A 368 3.53 -13.36 -10.57
CA VAL A 368 2.83 -12.50 -9.61
C VAL A 368 3.81 -11.69 -8.77
N GLU A 369 4.90 -12.30 -8.29
CA GLU A 369 5.91 -11.60 -7.49
C GLU A 369 6.54 -10.45 -8.30
N ASP A 370 7.02 -10.72 -9.52
CA ASP A 370 7.56 -9.70 -10.43
C ASP A 370 6.56 -8.59 -10.78
N HIS A 371 5.26 -8.92 -10.84
CA HIS A 371 4.22 -7.94 -11.10
C HIS A 371 3.98 -7.04 -9.88
N ILE A 372 3.94 -7.59 -8.68
CA ILE A 372 3.80 -6.83 -7.44
C ILE A 372 5.01 -5.91 -7.22
N TRP A 373 6.23 -6.42 -7.41
CA TRP A 373 7.47 -5.61 -7.31
C TRP A 373 7.53 -4.48 -8.32
N PHE A 374 7.00 -4.68 -9.52
CA PHE A 374 6.91 -3.61 -10.52
C PHE A 374 5.97 -2.47 -10.10
N HIS A 375 4.95 -2.78 -9.29
CA HIS A 375 4.03 -1.82 -8.67
C HIS A 375 4.44 -1.44 -7.24
N GLN A 376 5.70 -1.65 -6.86
CA GLN A 376 6.25 -1.10 -5.63
C GLN A 376 6.08 0.42 -5.61
N SER A 377 5.84 0.95 -4.44
CA SER A 377 5.76 2.38 -4.16
C SER A 377 6.45 2.69 -2.83
N ARG A 378 6.64 3.98 -2.55
CA ARG A 378 7.06 4.43 -1.21
C ARG A 378 5.85 4.43 -0.29
N VAL A 379 6.06 4.34 1.02
CA VAL A 379 4.96 4.54 1.98
C VAL A 379 4.37 5.94 1.80
N ARG A 380 5.21 6.93 1.45
CA ARG A 380 4.74 8.29 1.17
C ARG A 380 3.76 8.38 0.01
N ASP A 381 3.91 7.54 -1.02
CA ASP A 381 2.96 7.48 -2.13
C ASP A 381 1.61 6.90 -1.66
N VAL A 382 1.65 5.90 -0.78
CA VAL A 382 0.46 5.34 -0.13
C VAL A 382 -0.25 6.40 0.72
N GLU A 383 0.49 7.17 1.53
CA GLU A 383 -0.08 8.24 2.35
C GLU A 383 -0.83 9.29 1.53
N TRP A 384 -0.24 9.74 0.41
CA TRP A 384 -0.88 10.73 -0.46
C TRP A 384 -2.16 10.21 -1.10
N ILE A 385 -2.13 8.99 -1.65
CA ILE A 385 -3.23 8.43 -2.41
C ILE A 385 -4.38 7.89 -1.53
N THR A 386 -4.12 7.68 -0.23
CA THR A 386 -5.12 7.21 0.74
C THR A 386 -5.57 8.29 1.72
N GLY A 387 -4.80 9.37 1.90
CA GLY A 387 -5.04 10.35 2.96
C GLY A 387 -4.80 9.79 4.37
N LEU A 388 -3.96 8.75 4.50
CA LEU A 388 -3.55 8.18 5.78
C LEU A 388 -2.15 8.69 6.20
N ASP A 389 -1.86 8.74 7.50
CA ASP A 389 -0.49 8.85 8.04
C ASP A 389 -0.14 7.60 8.85
N PHE A 390 0.99 6.97 8.53
CA PHE A 390 1.44 5.76 9.22
C PHE A 390 2.48 6.09 10.31
N TYR A 391 2.58 5.20 11.30
CA TYR A 391 3.62 5.21 12.34
C TYR A 391 3.58 6.41 13.31
N SER A 392 2.45 7.12 13.41
CA SER A 392 2.29 8.30 14.27
C SER A 392 2.47 8.03 15.76
N ALA A 393 2.21 6.80 16.22
CA ALA A 393 2.42 6.38 17.61
C ALA A 393 3.76 5.65 17.82
N SER A 394 4.63 5.60 16.79
CA SER A 394 5.98 5.06 16.94
C SER A 394 6.80 5.94 17.88
N SER A 395 7.63 5.31 18.71
CA SER A 395 8.55 6.03 19.61
C SER A 395 9.80 6.57 18.89
N ARG A 396 9.91 6.36 17.56
CA ARG A 396 11.08 6.75 16.76
C ARG A 396 11.03 8.23 16.38
N PRO A 397 12.19 8.90 16.19
CA PRO A 397 12.23 10.27 15.73
C PRO A 397 11.52 10.46 14.38
N VAL A 398 10.73 11.53 14.26
CA VAL A 398 10.00 11.86 13.02
C VAL A 398 10.91 11.90 11.78
N PRO A 399 12.12 12.50 11.79
CA PRO A 399 13.00 12.48 10.63
C PRO A 399 13.39 11.07 10.16
N GLU A 400 13.58 10.13 11.09
CA GLU A 400 13.88 8.72 10.78
C GLU A 400 12.68 8.05 10.11
N LEU A 401 11.48 8.30 10.63
CA LEU A 401 10.24 7.81 10.03
C LEU A 401 10.00 8.42 8.64
N LEU A 402 10.30 9.70 8.43
CA LEU A 402 10.20 10.32 7.10
C LEU A 402 11.19 9.71 6.11
N MET A 403 12.44 9.49 6.52
CA MET A 403 13.44 8.80 5.70
C MET A 403 12.94 7.41 5.28
N MET A 404 12.43 6.63 6.22
CA MET A 404 11.82 5.32 5.96
C MET A 404 10.61 5.44 5.02
N LYS A 405 9.70 6.39 5.25
CA LYS A 405 8.52 6.60 4.41
C LYS A 405 8.86 6.98 2.97
N THR A 406 10.00 7.63 2.75
CA THR A 406 10.51 7.99 1.41
C THR A 406 11.40 6.94 0.76
N HIS A 407 11.78 5.90 1.50
CA HIS A 407 12.65 4.86 0.98
C HIS A 407 11.97 4.06 -0.13
N HIS A 408 12.74 3.73 -1.15
CA HIS A 408 12.33 2.93 -2.29
C HIS A 408 13.39 1.86 -2.49
N HIS A 409 12.97 0.60 -2.58
CA HIS A 409 13.85 -0.52 -2.94
C HIS A 409 14.08 -0.54 -4.44
N TYR A 410 15.31 -0.75 -4.86
CA TYR A 410 15.71 -0.85 -6.26
C TYR A 410 16.03 -2.30 -6.63
N GLU A 411 16.01 -2.66 -7.92
CA GLU A 411 16.32 -4.02 -8.43
C GLU A 411 17.65 -4.62 -7.92
N ALA A 412 18.56 -3.81 -7.38
CA ALA A 412 19.81 -4.25 -6.78
C ALA A 412 19.69 -4.69 -5.31
N ASP A 413 18.52 -4.56 -4.68
CA ASP A 413 18.36 -4.86 -3.27
C ASP A 413 18.23 -6.37 -3.03
N PRO A 414 18.87 -6.92 -1.96
CA PRO A 414 18.88 -8.36 -1.67
C PRO A 414 17.51 -9.00 -1.47
N ILE A 415 16.46 -8.18 -1.36
CA ILE A 415 15.08 -8.59 -1.17
C ILE A 415 14.52 -9.26 -2.44
N MET A 416 15.02 -8.91 -3.62
CA MET A 416 14.57 -9.44 -4.91
C MET A 416 15.41 -10.63 -5.43
N GLY A 417 16.36 -11.14 -4.64
CA GLY A 417 17.33 -12.18 -5.03
C GLY A 417 17.07 -13.58 -4.50
#